data_AF-A0A967T833-F1
#
_entry.id   AF-A0A967T833-F1
#
_cell.length_a   1.000
_cell.length_b   1.000
_cell.length_c   1.000
_cell.angle_alpha   90.00
_cell.angle_beta   90.00
_cell.angle_gamma   90.00
#
_symmetry.space_group_name_H-M   'P 1'
#
loop_
_entity.id
_entity.type
_entity.pdbx_description
1 polymer ?
#
loop_
_entity_poly.entity_id
_entity_poly.type
_entity_poly.pdbx_seq_one_letter_code
_entity_poly.pdbx_strand_id
1 'polypeptide(L)'
;IGLFGTVVGIIRAFHSLAIAGSAGPSVISAGIAEALITTASGLVVAVPAVIFYNYFLRRVSTIMNEIESISKRVLVLLGLATGSKPAISHAESNT
;
A
#
# COMPACT_ATOMS: atom_id res chain seq x y z
N ILE A 1 -13.20 7.86 -1.20
CA ILE A 1 -14.53 7.20 -1.32
C ILE A 1 -15.21 7.09 0.05
N GLY A 2 -14.61 6.48 1.08
CA GLY A 2 -15.19 6.43 2.45
C GLY A 2 -15.43 7.81 3.10
N LEU A 3 -14.39 8.65 3.23
CA LEU A 3 -14.51 10.01 3.80
C LEU A 3 -15.42 10.95 2.98
N PHE A 4 -15.43 10.81 1.66
CA PHE A 4 -16.34 11.58 0.81
C PHE A 4 -17.80 11.20 1.05
N GLY A 5 -18.07 9.89 1.20
CA GLY A 5 -19.42 9.40 1.48
C GLY A 5 -19.94 9.79 2.86
N THR A 6 -19.08 9.88 3.88
CA THR A 6 -19.49 10.42 5.20
C THR A 6 -19.90 11.89 5.11
N VAL A 7 -19.14 12.70 4.38
CA VAL A 7 -19.45 14.13 4.19
C VAL A 7 -20.77 14.29 3.42
N VAL A 8 -20.99 13.52 2.35
CA VAL A 8 -22.25 13.56 1.60
C VAL A 8 -23.45 13.08 2.43
N GLY A 9 -23.29 12.03 3.24
CA GLY A 9 -24.35 11.54 4.14
C GLY A 9 -24.73 12.55 5.21
N ILE A 10 -23.73 13.20 5.83
CA ILE A 10 -23.93 14.28 6.80
C ILE A 10 -24.63 15.47 6.12
N ILE A 11 -24.18 15.91 4.95
CA ILE A 11 -24.81 17.02 4.20
C ILE A 11 -26.28 16.72 3.89
N ARG A 12 -26.61 15.48 3.48
CA ARG A 12 -27.99 15.07 3.23
C ARG A 12 -28.84 15.06 4.49
N ALA A 13 -28.31 14.58 5.61
CA ALA A 13 -29.00 14.60 6.89
C ALA A 13 -29.33 16.04 7.36
N PHE A 14 -28.36 16.96 7.22
CA PHE A 14 -28.55 18.38 7.53
C PHE A 14 -29.49 19.09 6.54
N HIS A 15 -29.49 18.71 5.26
CA HIS A 15 -30.42 19.22 4.26
C HIS A 15 -31.87 18.79 4.55
N SER A 16 -32.08 17.52 4.90
CA SER A 16 -33.39 17.01 5.31
C SER A 16 -33.89 17.66 6.59
N LEU A 17 -32.98 17.94 7.54
CA LEU A 17 -33.29 18.71 8.75
C LEU A 17 -33.69 20.15 8.43
N ALA A 18 -32.98 20.82 7.52
CA ALA A 18 -33.24 22.20 7.12
C ALA A 18 -34.60 22.37 6.40
N ILE A 19 -35.02 21.37 5.61
CA ILE A 19 -36.32 21.39 4.91
C ILE A 19 -37.47 21.04 5.86
N ALA A 20 -37.26 20.10 6.79
CA ALA A 20 -38.33 19.62 7.67
C ALA A 20 -38.68 20.58 8.82
N GLY A 21 -37.86 21.60 9.11
CA GLY A 21 -38.14 22.68 10.07
C GLY A 21 -38.22 22.26 11.56
N SER A 22 -38.45 20.99 11.86
CA SER A 22 -38.57 20.43 13.22
C SER A 22 -38.24 18.92 13.29
N ALA A 23 -37.29 18.43 12.49
CA ALA A 23 -36.98 17.00 12.50
C ALA A 23 -36.43 16.58 13.86
N GLY A 24 -37.14 15.66 14.53
CA GLY A 24 -36.77 15.15 15.85
C GLY A 24 -35.44 14.37 15.85
N PRO A 25 -34.90 14.02 17.04
CA PRO A 25 -33.61 13.33 17.20
C PRO A 25 -33.43 12.06 16.34
N SER A 26 -34.54 11.43 15.96
CA SER A 26 -34.61 10.24 15.10
C SER A 26 -34.13 10.47 13.67
N VAL A 27 -34.29 11.66 13.10
CA VAL A 27 -33.85 11.95 11.72
C VAL A 27 -32.33 12.15 11.66
N ILE A 28 -31.75 12.75 12.71
CA ILE A 28 -30.32 13.00 12.82
C ILE A 28 -29.57 11.67 13.07
N SER A 29 -30.11 10.79 13.92
CA SER A 29 -29.48 9.49 14.20
C SER A 29 -29.45 8.58 12.96
N ALA A 30 -30.47 8.64 12.09
CA ALA A 30 -30.48 7.92 10.82
C ALA A 30 -29.36 8.38 9.87
N GLY A 31 -29.14 9.69 9.74
CA GLY A 31 -28.06 10.24 8.90
C GLY A 31 -26.65 9.87 9.36
N ILE A 32 -26.45 9.79 10.69
CA ILE A 32 -25.18 9.34 11.26
C ILE A 32 -24.95 7.85 10.99
N ALA A 33 -26.00 7.02 11.07
CA ALA A 33 -25.90 5.60 10.78
C ALA A 33 -25.49 5.33 9.32
N GLU A 34 -26.05 6.05 8.35
CA GLU A 34 -25.64 5.94 6.94
C GLU A 34 -24.17 6.34 6.72
N ALA A 35 -23.70 7.39 7.40
CA ALA A 35 -22.30 7.81 7.34
C ALA A 35 -21.35 6.72 7.89
N LEU A 36 -21.75 6.05 8.99
CA LEU A 36 -20.96 4.95 9.56
C LEU A 36 -20.90 3.73 8.63
N ILE A 37 -22.02 3.35 8.01
CA ILE A 37 -22.08 2.24 7.04
C ILE A 37 -21.18 2.53 5.83
N THR A 38 -21.19 3.77 5.35
CA THR A 38 -20.33 4.18 4.23
C THR A 38 -18.84 4.09 4.60
N THR A 39 -18.48 4.45 5.83
CA THR A 39 -17.11 4.29 6.35
C THR A 39 -16.69 2.83 6.41
N ALA A 40 -17.55 1.97 6.96
CA ALA A 40 -17.31 0.53 7.05
C ALA A 40 -17.14 -0.09 5.66
N SER A 41 -17.99 0.28 4.69
CA SER A 41 -17.86 -0.20 3.31
C SER A 41 -16.53 0.21 2.67
N GLY A 42 -16.05 1.44 2.94
CA GLY A 42 -14.75 1.92 2.48
C GLY A 42 -13.59 1.12 3.06
N LEU A 43 -13.67 0.75 4.34
CA LEU A 43 -12.69 -0.10 5.01
C LEU A 43 -12.67 -1.53 4.46
N VAL A 44 -13.85 -2.10 4.17
CA VAL A 44 -13.99 -3.43 3.57
C VAL A 44 -13.30 -3.52 2.20
N VAL A 45 -13.33 -2.45 1.40
CA VAL A 45 -12.62 -2.41 0.10
C VAL A 45 -11.14 -2.06 0.27
N ALA A 46 -10.80 -1.17 1.20
CA ALA A 46 -9.42 -0.70 1.38
C ALA A 46 -8.47 -1.79 1.87
N VAL A 47 -8.89 -2.63 2.83
CA VAL A 47 -8.03 -3.66 3.42
C VAL A 47 -7.56 -4.68 2.37
N PRO A 48 -8.44 -5.30 1.56
CA PRO A 48 -8.02 -6.19 0.48
C PRO A 48 -7.13 -5.49 -0.54
N ALA A 49 -7.43 -4.25 -0.92
CA ALA A 49 -6.63 -3.52 -1.90
C ALA A 49 -5.17 -3.36 -1.46
N VAL A 50 -4.94 -3.05 -0.18
CA VAL A 50 -3.58 -2.91 0.39
C VAL A 50 -2.86 -4.27 0.46
N ILE A 51 -3.58 -5.35 0.77
CA ILE A 51 -3.03 -6.71 0.77
C ILE A 51 -2.54 -7.07 -0.63
N PHE A 52 -3.39 -6.88 -1.65
CA PHE A 52 -3.01 -7.15 -3.04
C PHE A 52 -1.85 -6.27 -3.50
N TYR A 53 -1.89 -4.97 -3.19
CA TYR A 53 -0.78 -4.07 -3.52
C TYR A 53 0.55 -4.54 -2.93
N ASN A 54 0.58 -4.92 -1.66
CA ASN A 54 1.78 -5.47 -1.03
C ASN A 54 2.23 -6.79 -1.66
N TYR A 55 1.30 -7.66 -2.04
CA TYR A 55 1.61 -8.91 -2.73
C TYR A 55 2.30 -8.65 -4.08
N PHE A 56 1.74 -7.75 -4.90
CA PHE A 56 2.32 -7.40 -6.20
C PHE A 56 3.67 -6.70 -6.05
N LEU A 57 3.83 -5.78 -5.09
CA LEU A 57 5.11 -5.15 -4.81
C LEU A 57 6.21 -6.16 -4.48
N ARG A 58 5.91 -7.16 -3.64
CA ARG A 58 6.86 -8.24 -3.33
C ARG A 58 7.24 -9.02 -4.58
N ARG A 59 6.26 -9.36 -5.42
CA ARG A 59 6.50 -10.08 -6.68
C ARG A 59 7.40 -9.28 -7.64
N VAL A 60 7.13 -7.98 -7.79
CA VAL A 60 7.95 -7.08 -8.61
C VAL A 60 9.38 -7.00 -8.07
N SER A 61 9.55 -6.85 -6.75
CA SER A 61 10.89 -6.82 -6.13
C SER A 61 11.66 -8.11 -6.38
N THR A 62 11.02 -9.28 -6.29
CA THR A 62 11.67 -10.56 -6.63
C THR A 62 12.16 -10.58 -8.07
N ILE A 63 11.32 -10.16 -9.02
CA ILE A 63 11.69 -10.11 -10.45
C ILE A 63 12.86 -9.13 -10.67
N MET A 64 12.82 -7.96 -10.04
CA MET A 64 13.92 -6.98 -10.12
C MET A 64 15.23 -7.56 -9.59
N ASN A 65 15.18 -8.30 -8.48
CA ASN A 65 16.37 -8.96 -7.92
C ASN A 65 16.92 -10.05 -8.87
N GLU A 66 16.05 -10.80 -9.55
CA GLU A 66 16.46 -11.78 -10.57
C GLU A 66 17.15 -11.09 -11.75
N ILE A 67 16.57 -9.99 -12.26
CA ILE A 67 17.15 -9.19 -13.34
C ILE A 67 18.52 -8.64 -12.94
N GLU A 68 18.66 -8.15 -11.71
CA GLU A 68 19.93 -7.65 -11.19
C GLU A 68 20.99 -8.77 -11.11
N SER A 69 20.60 -9.96 -10.64
CA SER A 69 21.47 -11.13 -10.59
C SER A 69 21.95 -11.55 -11.99
N ILE A 70 21.05 -11.57 -12.97
CA ILE A 70 21.38 -11.88 -14.37
C ILE A 70 22.32 -10.81 -14.94
N SER A 71 22.03 -9.53 -14.71
CA SER A 71 22.86 -8.42 -15.19
C SER A 71 24.28 -8.52 -14.65
N LYS A 72 24.44 -8.83 -13.35
CA LYS A 72 25.74 -9.07 -12.72
C LYS A 72 26.48 -10.24 -13.37
N ARG A 73 25.80 -11.36 -13.63
CA ARG A 73 26.40 -12.53 -14.30
C ARG A 73 26.87 -12.19 -15.72
N VAL A 74 26.08 -11.46 -16.48
CA VAL A 74 26.44 -11.03 -17.84
C VAL A 74 27.67 -10.12 -17.84
N LEU A 75 27.74 -9.16 -16.91
CA LEU A 75 28.92 -8.28 -16.77
C LEU A 75 30.20 -9.06 -16.44
N VAL A 76 30.09 -10.10 -15.60
CA VAL A 76 31.21 -11.01 -15.29
C VAL A 76 31.61 -11.81 -16.53
N LEU A 77 30.65 -12.36 -17.27
CA LEU A 77 30.92 -13.14 -18.49
C LEU A 77 31.54 -12.31 -19.61
N LEU A 78 31.15 -11.04 -19.75
CA LEU A 78 31.73 -10.12 -20.74
C LEU A 78 33.13 -9.61 -20.36
N GLY A 79 33.67 -10.01 -19.19
CA GLY A 79 35.02 -9.61 -18.76
C GLY A 79 35.17 -8.13 -18.39
N LEU A 80 34.07 -7.37 -18.38
CA LEU A 80 34.06 -5.95 -18.01
C LEU A 80 34.01 -5.74 -16.49
N ALA A 81 33.70 -6.80 -15.72
CA ALA A 81 33.91 -6.84 -14.28
C ALA A 81 35.26 -7.49 -13.93
N THR A 82 36.36 -6.98 -14.51
CA THR A 82 37.72 -7.37 -14.11
C THR A 82 38.44 -6.17 -13.52
N GLY A 83 38.51 -6.11 -12.18
CA GLY A 83 39.28 -5.14 -11.38
C GLY A 83 38.53 -4.76 -10.10
N SER A 84 38.72 -5.46 -8.97
CA SER A 84 39.96 -5.34 -8.20
C SER A 84 40.59 -6.68 -7.75
N LYS A 85 41.90 -6.57 -7.62
CA LYS A 85 43.00 -7.55 -7.69
C LYS A 85 43.16 -8.47 -6.46
N PRO A 86 43.79 -9.66 -6.65
CA PRO A 86 44.15 -10.61 -5.59
C PRO A 86 45.47 -10.26 -4.86
N ALA A 87 45.59 -10.62 -3.58
CA ALA A 87 46.88 -10.74 -2.87
C ALA A 87 46.79 -11.72 -1.69
N ILE A 88 47.48 -12.84 -1.85
CA ILE A 88 48.01 -13.77 -0.85
C ILE A 88 48.57 -13.08 0.41
N SER A 89 48.12 -13.49 1.60
CA SER A 89 48.77 -13.33 2.93
C SER A 89 47.90 -14.10 3.96
N HIS A 90 48.22 -15.25 4.56
CA HIS A 90 49.49 -15.92 4.82
C HIS A 90 49.30 -17.44 4.73
N ALA A 91 50.12 -18.09 3.91
CA ALA A 91 50.63 -19.41 4.21
C ALA A 91 52.11 -19.22 4.57
N GLU A 92 52.39 -18.92 5.83
CA GLU A 92 53.58 -19.33 6.58
C GLU A 92 53.59 -18.66 7.96
N SER A 93 53.22 -19.42 8.97
CA SER A 93 54.00 -19.56 10.20
C SER A 93 53.82 -21.00 10.67
N ASN A 94 54.59 -21.89 10.05
CA ASN A 94 54.90 -23.21 10.58
C ASN A 94 55.68 -23.05 11.90
N THR A 95 55.66 -24.12 12.72
CA THR A 95 56.27 -24.32 14.06
C THR A 95 55.47 -23.83 15.26
#